data_AF-A0A0A1PDB9-F1
#
_entry.id   AF-A0A0A1PDB9-F1
#
_cell.length_a   1.000
_cell.length_b   1.000
_cell.length_c   1.000
_cell.angle_alpha   90.00
_cell.angle_beta   90.00
_cell.angle_gamma   90.00
#
_symmetry.space_group_name_H-M   'P 1'
#
loop_
_entity.id
_entity.type
_entity.pdbx_description
1 polymer ?
#
loop_
_entity_poly.entity_id
_entity_poly.type
_entity_poly.pdbx_seq_one_letter_code
_entity_poly.pdbx_strand_id
1 'polypeptide(L)'
;MTRAGLKLFMFKSGAKPGLFSFAADGRGTKLPERLGPWTSYGVVRPEERPPHGMSRNAIEAGISEHGFQLWRKKEAAPTTG
;
A
#
# COMPACT_ATOMS: atom_id res chain seq x y z
N MET A 1 -1.18 21.35 15.15
CA MET A 1 -0.34 20.23 15.62
C MET A 1 -0.41 19.13 14.56
N THR A 2 0.53 19.09 13.62
CA THR A 2 0.48 18.11 12.52
C THR A 2 0.74 16.73 13.10
N ARG A 3 -0.27 15.86 13.12
CA ARG A 3 -0.14 14.49 13.61
C ARG A 3 0.96 13.80 12.79
N ALA A 4 2.04 13.37 13.42
CA ALA A 4 3.06 12.57 12.75
C ALA A 4 2.39 11.26 12.30
N GLY A 5 2.17 11.10 10.99
CA GLY A 5 1.57 9.91 10.41
C GLY A 5 2.48 8.69 10.54
N LEU A 6 1.93 7.50 10.33
CA LEU A 6 2.71 6.27 10.33
C LEU A 6 3.57 6.19 9.05
N LYS A 7 4.76 5.58 9.14
CA LYS A 7 5.62 5.32 7.98
C LYS A 7 5.01 4.16 7.17
N LEU A 8 4.55 4.45 5.96
CA LEU A 8 3.84 3.47 5.14
C LEU A 8 4.79 2.85 4.13
N PHE A 9 5.06 1.56 4.27
CA PHE A 9 5.89 0.81 3.34
C PHE A 9 5.03 0.29 2.20
N MET A 10 5.47 0.53 0.96
CA MET A 10 4.74 0.18 -0.25
C MET A 10 5.30 -1.10 -0.84
N PHE A 11 4.40 -2.05 -1.08
CA PHE A 11 4.71 -3.35 -1.66
C PHE A 11 3.93 -3.54 -2.95
N LYS A 12 4.57 -4.16 -3.95
CA LYS A 12 3.90 -4.65 -5.15
C LYS A 12 3.72 -6.16 -5.05
N SER A 13 2.56 -6.65 -5.49
CA SER A 13 2.29 -8.07 -5.60
C SER A 13 2.99 -8.63 -6.84
N GLY A 14 3.77 -9.70 -6.67
CA GLY A 14 4.29 -10.48 -7.79
C GLY A 14 3.24 -11.41 -8.41
N ALA A 15 2.24 -11.84 -7.64
CA ALA A 15 1.17 -12.70 -8.14
C ALA A 15 0.12 -11.94 -8.98
N LYS A 16 -0.10 -10.65 -8.69
CA LYS A 16 -1.10 -9.84 -9.40
C LYS A 16 -0.51 -8.52 -9.89
N PRO A 17 -0.31 -8.35 -11.22
CA PRO A 17 0.11 -7.08 -11.77
C PRO A 17 -0.92 -5.99 -11.43
N GLY A 18 -0.43 -4.80 -11.06
CA GLY A 18 -1.29 -3.67 -10.67
C GLY A 18 -1.86 -3.75 -9.25
N LEU A 19 -1.62 -4.85 -8.51
CA LEU A 19 -1.98 -4.95 -7.09
C LEU A 19 -0.81 -4.52 -6.21
N PHE A 20 -1.11 -3.62 -5.28
CA PHE A 20 -0.16 -3.05 -4.34
C PHE A 20 -0.71 -3.14 -2.93
N SER A 21 0.18 -2.98 -1.96
CA SER A 21 -0.19 -2.94 -0.55
C SER A 21 0.63 -1.91 0.22
N PHE A 22 0.03 -1.36 1.26
CA PHE A 22 0.71 -0.60 2.30
C PHE A 22 0.79 -1.42 3.59
N ALA A 23 1.93 -1.36 4.26
CA ALA A 23 2.11 -1.91 5.60
C ALA A 23 2.83 -0.91 6.53
N ALA A 24 2.69 -1.11 7.84
CA ALA A 24 3.39 -0.35 8.87
C ALA A 24 4.89 -0.73 9.00
N ASP A 25 5.28 -1.86 8.43
CA ASP A 25 6.60 -2.46 8.58
C ASP A 25 7.24 -2.76 7.22
N GLY A 26 8.56 -2.61 7.15
CA GLY A 26 9.34 -2.79 5.93
C GLY A 26 9.51 -4.24 5.48
N ARG A 27 9.22 -5.23 6.33
CA ARG A 27 9.21 -6.65 5.97
C ARG A 27 7.85 -7.12 5.47
N GLY A 28 6.79 -6.33 5.70
CA GLY A 28 5.45 -6.71 5.29
C GLY A 28 4.95 -7.98 6.00
N THR A 29 5.29 -8.16 7.27
CA THR A 29 5.00 -9.38 8.06
C THR A 29 3.51 -9.71 8.15
N LYS A 30 2.63 -8.73 7.98
CA LYS A 30 1.17 -8.90 7.97
C LYS A 30 0.57 -9.04 6.59
N LEU A 31 1.37 -9.01 5.53
CA LEU A 31 0.87 -9.14 4.17
C LEU A 31 0.44 -10.58 3.88
N PRO A 32 -0.67 -10.78 3.15
CA PRO A 32 -1.17 -12.12 2.86
C PRO A 32 -0.25 -12.83 1.84
N GLU A 33 0.31 -13.97 2.24
CA GLU A 33 1.25 -14.75 1.42
C GLU A 33 0.66 -15.23 0.09
N ARG A 34 -0.66 -15.50 0.07
CA ARG A 34 -1.41 -15.90 -1.15
C ARG A 34 -1.34 -14.86 -2.27
N LEU A 35 -1.11 -13.59 -1.93
CA LEU A 35 -0.97 -12.48 -2.87
C LEU A 35 0.50 -12.05 -3.03
N GLY A 36 1.42 -12.74 -2.34
CA GLY A 36 2.85 -12.59 -2.54
C GLY A 36 3.32 -13.27 -3.84
N PRO A 37 4.61 -13.24 -4.15
CA PRO A 37 5.68 -12.59 -3.37
C PRO A 37 5.51 -11.07 -3.33
N TRP A 38 5.70 -10.48 -2.16
CA TRP A 38 5.60 -9.03 -1.97
C TRP A 38 6.97 -8.39 -2.12
N THR A 39 7.09 -7.44 -3.03
CA THR A 39 8.34 -6.70 -3.23
C THR A 39 8.17 -5.28 -2.72
N SER A 40 8.95 -4.87 -1.73
CA SER A 40 9.01 -3.47 -1.31
C SER A 40 9.64 -2.64 -2.43
N TYR A 41 8.99 -1.55 -2.80
CA TYR A 41 9.48 -0.66 -3.88
C TYR A 41 9.52 0.80 -3.48
N GLY A 42 8.95 1.15 -2.33
CA GLY A 42 8.92 2.53 -1.85
C GLY A 42 8.45 2.63 -0.41
N VAL A 43 8.60 3.82 0.16
CA VAL A 43 8.10 4.14 1.48
C VAL A 43 7.59 5.57 1.49
N VAL A 44 6.42 5.78 2.11
CA VAL A 44 5.82 7.09 2.30
C VAL A 44 6.08 7.51 3.74
N ARG A 45 6.84 8.59 3.92
CA ARG A 45 7.15 9.13 5.25
C ARG A 45 5.89 9.70 5.91
N PRO A 46 5.86 9.84 7.25
CA PRO A 46 4.77 10.47 8.01
C PRO A 46 4.27 11.80 7.43
N GLU A 47 5.24 12.60 7.00
CA GLU A 47 5.10 13.96 6.47
C GLU A 47 4.67 14.00 4.99
N GLU A 48 4.81 12.86 4.28
CA GLU A 48 4.50 12.77 2.87
C GLU A 48 3.05 12.34 2.62
N ARG A 49 2.46 12.85 1.55
CA ARG A 49 1.11 12.46 1.13
C ARG A 49 1.18 11.17 0.32
N PRO A 50 0.29 10.19 0.57
CA PRO A 50 0.21 9.00 -0.25
C PRO A 50 -0.07 9.36 -1.72
N PRO A 51 0.56 8.66 -2.68
CA PRO A 51 0.31 8.89 -4.09
C PRO A 51 -1.13 8.53 -4.48
N HIS A 52 -1.59 9.07 -5.62
CA HIS A 52 -2.89 8.77 -6.23
C HIS A 52 -4.14 9.27 -5.47
N GLY A 53 -4.00 10.33 -4.64
CA GLY A 53 -5.14 10.93 -3.95
C GLY A 53 -5.76 10.03 -2.87
N MET A 54 -5.03 8.99 -2.45
CA MET A 54 -5.49 8.11 -1.38
C MET A 54 -5.46 8.82 -0.04
N SER A 55 -6.57 8.71 0.70
CA SER A 55 -6.65 9.23 2.07
C SER A 55 -5.69 8.46 2.98
N ARG A 56 -4.64 9.13 3.44
CA ARG A 56 -3.70 8.59 4.45
C ARG A 56 -4.44 7.96 5.62
N ASN A 57 -5.46 8.64 6.15
CA ASN A 57 -6.24 8.13 7.26
C ASN A 57 -6.93 6.79 6.96
N ALA A 58 -7.44 6.59 5.74
CA ALA A 58 -8.05 5.32 5.33
C ALA A 58 -7.02 4.20 5.19
N ILE A 59 -5.80 4.52 4.72
CA ILE A 59 -4.69 3.56 4.67
C ILE A 59 -4.28 3.15 6.09
N GLU A 60 -4.08 4.13 6.97
CA GLU A 60 -3.70 3.89 8.36
C GLU A 60 -4.78 3.11 9.11
N ALA A 61 -6.06 3.41 8.89
CA ALA A 61 -7.18 2.64 9.46
C ALA A 61 -7.13 1.18 9.00
N GLY A 62 -7.01 0.93 7.69
CA GLY A 62 -6.91 -0.43 7.16
C GLY A 62 -5.69 -1.20 7.68
N ILE A 63 -4.54 -0.53 7.81
CA ILE A 63 -3.34 -1.12 8.43
C ILE A 63 -3.55 -1.38 9.93
N SER A 64 -4.23 -0.50 10.64
CA SER A 64 -4.51 -0.68 12.07
C SER A 64 -5.47 -1.83 12.33
N GLU A 65 -6.46 -2.04 11.44
CA GLU A 65 -7.46 -3.09 11.57
C GLU A 65 -6.97 -4.44 11.04
N HIS A 66 -6.36 -4.47 9.85
CA HIS A 66 -5.98 -5.71 9.15
C HIS A 66 -4.48 -5.99 9.16
N GLY A 67 -3.65 -5.01 9.55
CA GLY A 67 -2.19 -5.08 9.46
C GLY A 67 -1.61 -4.63 8.13
N PHE A 68 -2.46 -4.48 7.10
CA PHE A 68 -2.09 -4.04 5.77
C PHE A 68 -3.28 -3.36 5.09
N GLN A 69 -3.03 -2.53 4.09
CA GLN A 69 -4.05 -2.00 3.21
C GLN A 69 -3.75 -2.40 1.77
N LEU A 70 -4.70 -3.00 1.07
CA LEU A 70 -4.56 -3.31 -0.36
C LEU A 70 -5.07 -2.14 -1.19
N TRP A 71 -4.39 -1.88 -2.30
CA TRP A 71 -4.88 -0.95 -3.30
C TRP A 71 -4.47 -1.42 -4.68
N ARG A 72 -5.20 -0.96 -5.69
CA ARG A 72 -4.87 -1.24 -7.09
C ARG A 72 -4.55 0.07 -7.75
N LYS A 73 -3.47 0.11 -8.52
CA LYS A 73 -3.29 1.21 -9.46
C LYS A 73 -4.38 1.02 -10.50
N LYS A 74 -5.22 2.03 -10.68
CA LYS A 74 -6.11 2.08 -11.85
C LYS A 74 -5.18 2.26 -13.04
N GLU A 75 -4.68 1.16 -13.58
CA GLU A 75 -4.17 1.16 -14.94
C GLU A 75 -5.34 1.67 -15.78
N ALA A 76 -5.10 2.69 -16.61
CA ALA A 76 -6.06 3.01 -17.66
C ALA A 76 -6.40 1.67 -18.32
N ALA A 77 -7.68 1.34 -18.37
CA ALA A 77 -8.16 0.05 -18.85
C ALA A 77 -7.34 -0.37 -20.07
N PRO A 78 -6.95 -1.65 -20.23
CA PRO A 78 -6.51 -2.09 -21.53
C PRO A 78 -7.64 -1.69 -22.48
N THR A 79 -7.34 -0.83 -23.45
CA THR A 79 -8.23 -0.57 -24.57
C THR A 79 -8.43 -1.92 -25.24
N THR A 80 -9.47 -2.63 -24.83
CA THR A 80 -9.90 -3.87 -25.46
C THR A 80 -10.63 -3.49 -26.73
N GLY A 81 -10.00 -3.85 -27.85
CA GLY A 81 -10.66 -4.35 -29.07
C GLY A 81 -11.40 -3.33 -29.91
#